data_AF-A0AA41V4Q5-F1
#
_entry.id   AF-A0AA41V4Q5-F1
#
_cell.length_a   1.000
_cell.length_b   1.000
_cell.length_c   1.000
_cell.angle_alpha   90.00
_cell.angle_beta   90.00
_cell.angle_gamma   90.00
#
_symmetry.space_group_name_H-M   'P 1'
#
loop_
_entity.id
_entity.type
_entity.pdbx_description
1 polymer ?
#
loop_
_entity_poly.entity_id
_entity_poly.type
_entity_poly.pdbx_seq_one_letter_code
_entity_poly.pdbx_strand_id
1 'polypeptide(L)'
;MAAVEVERKRDLQFDEALKMKVAMTAKQGKPGEGLRQYYVQHIHDLQLQVRQKSNNLNRLEAQRNDLNSRVRMLKEELQLLQEPGSYVGEVVKVMGKSKVLVKVHPEGKYVVDIDKSIDITKITPTTRVALRNDSYVLHLVLPSKVDPLVNLMKVEKVPDSTYDMIGGLDQQIKEIKE
;
A
#
# COMPACT_ATOMS: atom_id res chain seq x y z
N MET A 1 -17.51 -2.02 31.64
CA MET A 1 -18.27 -0.77 31.84
C MET A 1 -18.82 -0.62 33.26
N ALA A 2 -19.31 -1.68 33.92
CA ALA A 2 -19.89 -1.58 35.27
C ALA A 2 -18.92 -1.14 36.41
N ALA A 3 -17.62 -1.47 36.33
CA ALA A 3 -16.66 -1.13 37.39
C ALA A 3 -16.35 0.38 37.50
N VAL A 4 -16.24 1.08 36.36
CA VAL A 4 -15.97 2.54 36.30
C VAL A 4 -17.16 3.34 36.84
N GLU A 5 -18.37 2.80 36.68
CA GLU A 5 -19.60 3.44 37.13
C GLU A 5 -19.82 3.30 38.65
N VAL A 6 -19.31 2.21 39.24
CA VAL A 6 -19.29 1.99 40.69
C VAL A 6 -18.24 2.87 41.37
N GLU A 7 -17.06 3.05 40.78
CA GLU A 7 -16.03 3.98 41.32
C GLU A 7 -16.49 5.43 41.24
N ARG A 8 -17.09 5.84 40.11
CA ARG A 8 -17.64 7.20 39.96
C ARG A 8 -18.78 7.49 40.95
N LYS A 9 -19.63 6.51 41.27
CA LYS A 9 -20.67 6.66 42.32
C LYS A 9 -20.08 6.75 43.72
N ARG A 10 -19.00 6.02 43.99
CA ARG A 10 -18.31 6.04 45.30
C ARG A 10 -17.61 7.38 45.53
N ASP A 11 -16.98 7.95 44.51
CA ASP A 11 -16.34 9.26 44.57
C ASP A 11 -17.35 10.39 44.77
N LEU A 12 -18.50 10.33 44.09
CA LEU A 12 -19.59 11.29 44.28
C LEU A 12 -20.17 11.24 45.70
N GLN A 13 -20.39 10.04 46.25
CA GLN A 13 -20.84 9.86 47.63
C GLN A 13 -19.82 10.35 48.66
N PHE A 14 -18.52 10.19 48.38
CA PHE A 14 -17.46 10.67 49.25
C PHE A 14 -17.38 12.21 49.26
N ASP A 15 -17.56 12.84 48.10
CA ASP A 15 -17.56 14.29 47.94
C ASP A 15 -18.81 14.94 48.59
N GLU A 16 -19.96 14.27 48.49
CA GLU A 16 -21.21 14.69 49.15
C GLU A 16 -21.12 14.56 50.68
N ALA A 17 -20.53 13.48 51.18
CA ALA A 17 -20.26 13.30 52.61
C ALA A 17 -19.23 14.31 53.16
N LEU A 18 -18.25 14.70 52.35
CA LEU A 18 -17.28 15.74 52.70
C LEU A 18 -17.93 17.12 52.78
N LYS A 19 -18.79 17.47 51.83
CA LYS A 19 -19.59 18.71 51.85
C LYS A 19 -20.48 18.79 53.09
N MET A 20 -21.12 17.69 53.49
CA MET A 20 -21.98 17.63 54.67
C MET A 20 -21.21 17.84 55.98
N LYS A 21 -20.00 17.26 56.10
CA LYS A 21 -19.11 17.47 57.25
C LYS A 21 -18.58 18.90 57.34
N VAL A 22 -18.22 19.51 56.20
CA VAL A 22 -17.73 20.90 56.15
C VAL A 22 -18.83 21.89 56.56
N ALA A 23 -20.09 21.64 56.17
CA ALA A 23 -21.23 22.47 56.57
C ALA A 23 -21.51 22.41 58.08
N MET A 24 -21.27 21.27 58.74
CA MET A 24 -21.44 21.13 60.19
C MET A 24 -20.32 21.80 61.00
N THR A 25 -19.11 21.95 60.45
CA THR A 25 -17.98 22.61 61.14
C THR A 25 -18.01 24.14 61.05
N ALA A 26 -18.77 24.73 60.13
CA ALA A 26 -18.83 26.17 59.90
C ALA A 26 -19.52 27.00 61.00
N LYS A 27 -20.11 26.37 62.04
CA LYS A 27 -20.78 27.07 63.16
C LYS A 27 -19.86 27.43 64.33
N GLN A 28 -18.56 27.15 64.27
CA GLN A 28 -17.57 27.60 65.26
C GLN A 28 -16.33 28.15 64.54
N GLY A 29 -16.32 29.45 64.26
CA GLY A 29 -15.23 30.11 63.55
C GLY A 29 -13.91 30.04 64.32
N LYS A 30 -13.00 29.16 63.87
CA LYS A 30 -11.61 29.09 64.35
C LYS A 30 -10.73 30.03 63.51
N PRO A 31 -9.76 30.75 64.12
CA PRO A 31 -8.85 31.61 63.36
C PRO A 31 -8.04 30.74 62.38
N GLY A 32 -8.15 31.02 61.08
CA GLY A 32 -7.48 30.28 60.01
C GLY A 32 -8.40 29.57 59.00
N GLU A 33 -9.72 29.59 59.20
CA GLU A 33 -10.70 28.93 58.32
C GLU A 33 -10.71 29.51 56.89
N GLY A 34 -10.56 30.84 56.75
CA GLY A 34 -10.45 31.50 55.44
C GLY A 34 -9.17 31.15 54.67
N LEU A 35 -8.04 30.98 55.37
CA LEU A 35 -6.78 30.56 54.76
C LEU A 35 -6.84 29.09 54.32
N ARG A 36 -7.50 28.25 55.12
CA ARG A 36 -7.79 26.85 54.74
C ARG A 36 -8.69 26.77 53.52
N GLN A 37 -9.72 27.60 53.43
CA GLN A 37 -10.61 27.67 52.26
C GLN A 37 -9.84 28.07 50.99
N TYR A 38 -8.92 29.05 51.10
CA TYR A 38 -8.06 29.47 49.99
C TYR A 38 -7.18 28.33 49.47
N TYR A 39 -6.49 27.60 50.35
CA TYR A 39 -5.66 26.47 49.93
C TYR A 39 -6.48 25.32 49.34
N VAL A 40 -7.67 25.03 49.88
CA VAL A 40 -8.58 24.02 49.33
C VAL A 40 -9.04 24.38 47.92
N GLN A 41 -9.41 25.65 47.69
CA GLN A 41 -9.77 26.13 46.36
C GLN A 41 -8.58 26.03 45.39
N HIS A 42 -7.38 26.41 45.84
CA HIS A 42 -6.18 26.36 45.00
C HIS A 42 -5.77 24.91 44.65
N ILE A 43 -5.92 23.97 45.60
CA ILE A 43 -5.70 22.54 45.35
C ILE A 43 -6.72 22.03 44.32
N HIS A 44 -7.98 22.41 44.44
CA HIS A 44 -9.02 22.02 43.49
C HIS A 44 -8.73 22.55 42.08
N ASP A 45 -8.31 23.82 41.95
CA ASP A 45 -7.96 24.42 40.67
C ASP A 45 -6.74 23.73 40.03
N LEU A 46 -5.71 23.42 40.83
CA LEU A 46 -4.53 22.66 40.38
C LEU A 46 -4.92 21.24 39.95
N GLN A 47 -5.80 20.55 40.69
CA GLN A 47 -6.30 19.23 40.32
C GLN A 47 -7.09 19.26 38.99
N LEU A 48 -7.89 20.30 38.77
CA LEU A 48 -8.60 20.51 37.51
C LEU A 48 -7.62 20.70 36.35
N GLN A 49 -6.57 21.51 36.54
CA GLN A 49 -5.53 21.70 35.53
C GLN A 49 -4.78 20.40 35.21
N VAL A 50 -4.44 19.59 36.22
CA VAL A 50 -3.81 18.27 36.03
C VAL A 50 -4.71 17.36 35.21
N ARG A 51 -6.01 17.32 35.53
CA ARG A 51 -6.99 16.50 34.80
C ARG A 51 -7.11 16.94 33.34
N GLN A 52 -7.18 18.25 33.08
CA GLN A 52 -7.24 18.78 31.72
C GLN A 52 -5.98 18.44 30.91
N LYS A 53 -4.79 18.61 31.50
CA LYS A 53 -3.53 18.26 30.86
C LYS A 53 -3.42 16.76 30.59
N SER A 54 -3.83 15.91 31.52
CA SER A 54 -3.85 14.45 31.34
C SER A 54 -4.78 14.03 30.20
N ASN A 55 -5.99 14.61 30.12
CA ASN A 55 -6.90 14.34 29.00
C ASN A 55 -6.30 14.78 27.65
N ASN A 56 -5.62 15.93 27.62
CA ASN A 56 -4.96 16.39 26.40
C ASN A 56 -3.79 15.50 26.01
N LEU A 57 -2.99 15.03 26.98
CA LEU A 57 -1.92 14.05 26.73
C LEU A 57 -2.47 12.77 26.12
N ASN A 58 -3.50 12.18 26.71
CA ASN A 58 -4.12 10.95 26.18
C ASN A 58 -4.63 11.16 24.74
N ARG A 59 -5.21 12.34 24.44
CA ARG A 59 -5.65 12.69 23.08
C ARG A 59 -4.47 12.79 22.12
N LEU A 60 -3.39 13.46 22.51
CA LEU A 60 -2.18 13.59 21.68
C LEU A 60 -1.49 12.25 21.47
N GLU A 61 -1.44 11.39 22.48
CA GLU A 61 -0.91 10.03 22.38
C GLU A 61 -1.73 9.19 21.40
N ALA A 62 -3.07 9.26 21.46
CA ALA A 62 -3.93 8.58 20.49
C ALA A 62 -3.66 9.06 19.05
N GLN A 63 -3.51 10.38 18.85
CA GLN A 63 -3.16 10.95 17.54
C GLN A 63 -1.76 10.51 17.08
N ARG A 64 -0.78 10.46 17.98
CA ARG A 64 0.57 9.95 17.69
C ARG A 64 0.54 8.49 17.28
N ASN A 65 -0.26 7.66 17.94
CA ASN A 65 -0.38 6.24 17.62
C ASN A 65 -1.04 6.02 16.25
N ASP A 66 -2.10 6.77 15.92
CA ASP A 66 -2.72 6.73 14.59
C ASP A 66 -1.74 7.20 13.50
N LEU A 67 -0.98 8.26 13.74
CA LEU A 67 0.00 8.73 12.76
C LEU A 67 1.15 7.73 12.59
N ASN A 68 1.62 7.11 13.68
CA ASN A 68 2.65 6.09 13.64
C ASN A 68 2.18 4.83 12.89
N SER A 69 0.92 4.41 13.04
CA SER A 69 0.38 3.27 12.30
C SER A 69 0.34 3.57 10.79
N ARG A 70 -0.08 4.78 10.40
CA ARG A 70 -0.04 5.22 9.00
C ARG A 70 1.37 5.27 8.43
N VAL A 71 2.34 5.81 9.18
CA VAL A 71 3.75 5.83 8.77
C VAL A 71 4.26 4.40 8.56
N ARG A 72 3.87 3.45 9.42
CA ARG A 72 4.23 2.05 9.25
C ARG A 72 3.64 1.46 7.97
N MET A 73 2.35 1.65 7.72
CA MET A 73 1.70 1.15 6.50
C MET A 73 2.36 1.73 5.23
N LEU A 74 2.60 3.05 5.21
CA LEU A 74 3.27 3.72 4.09
C LEU A 74 4.70 3.22 3.88
N LYS A 75 5.43 2.89 4.95
CA LYS A 75 6.76 2.29 4.84
C LYS A 75 6.71 0.87 4.27
N GLU A 76 5.72 0.07 4.64
CA GLU A 76 5.51 -1.27 4.10
C GLU A 76 5.15 -1.20 2.60
N GLU A 77 4.27 -0.27 2.18
CA GLU A 77 3.97 -0.02 0.77
C GLU A 77 5.20 0.47 -0.02
N LEU A 78 5.98 1.38 0.56
CA LEU A 78 7.21 1.86 -0.06
C LEU A 78 8.22 0.73 -0.25
N GLN A 79 8.32 -0.18 0.72
CA GLN A 79 9.20 -1.34 0.63
C GLN A 79 8.80 -2.25 -0.54
N LEU A 80 7.51 -2.50 -0.72
CA LEU A 80 6.98 -3.27 -1.86
C LEU A 80 7.28 -2.58 -3.20
N LEU A 81 7.15 -1.25 -3.26
CA LEU A 81 7.50 -0.46 -4.46
C LEU A 81 9.00 -0.45 -4.75
N GLN A 82 9.84 -0.56 -3.71
CA GLN A 82 11.28 -0.60 -3.83
C GLN A 82 11.80 -2.00 -4.20
N GLU A 83 10.94 -3.02 -4.24
CA GLU A 83 11.32 -4.34 -4.72
C GLU A 83 11.85 -4.23 -6.16
N PRO A 84 13.00 -4.87 -6.47
CA PRO A 84 13.57 -4.82 -7.81
C PRO A 84 12.56 -5.28 -8.86
N GLY A 85 12.56 -4.60 -10.00
CA GLY A 85 11.77 -5.02 -11.15
C GLY A 85 12.14 -6.44 -11.59
N SER A 86 11.17 -7.11 -12.22
CA SER A 86 11.41 -8.42 -12.84
C SER A 86 12.40 -8.33 -14.00
N TYR A 87 13.23 -9.36 -14.15
CA TYR A 87 14.13 -9.47 -15.28
C TYR A 87 13.36 -9.85 -16.54
N VAL A 88 13.72 -9.22 -17.65
CA VAL A 88 13.14 -9.52 -18.95
C VAL A 88 14.06 -10.46 -19.71
N GLY A 89 13.50 -11.57 -20.20
CA GLY A 89 14.21 -12.53 -21.03
C GLY A 89 13.42 -12.94 -22.27
N GLU A 90 14.12 -13.63 -23.17
CA GLU A 90 13.54 -14.26 -24.36
C GLU A 90 13.67 -15.77 -24.25
N VAL A 91 12.59 -16.49 -24.55
CA VAL A 91 12.60 -17.96 -24.54
C VAL A 91 13.37 -18.47 -25.75
N VAL A 92 14.41 -19.26 -25.53
CA VAL A 92 15.16 -19.91 -26.62
C VAL A 92 14.54 -21.27 -26.94
N LYS A 93 14.30 -22.07 -25.91
CA LYS A 93 13.81 -23.45 -26.08
C LYS A 93 13.11 -23.94 -24.82
N VAL A 94 11.97 -24.58 -24.98
CA VAL A 94 11.26 -25.26 -23.88
C VAL A 94 11.93 -26.63 -23.63
N MET A 95 12.29 -26.93 -22.38
CA MET A 95 13.00 -28.16 -21.99
C MET A 95 12.09 -29.02 -21.09
N GLY A 96 11.21 -29.79 -21.73
CA GLY A 96 10.27 -30.67 -21.02
C GLY A 96 9.05 -29.91 -20.50
N LYS A 97 8.53 -30.33 -19.34
CA LYS A 97 7.27 -29.83 -18.79
C LYS A 97 7.42 -28.68 -17.78
N SER A 98 8.56 -28.57 -17.11
CA SER A 98 8.75 -27.59 -16.01
C SER A 98 9.95 -26.67 -16.21
N LYS A 99 10.81 -26.92 -17.19
CA LYS A 99 12.05 -26.17 -17.40
C LYS A 99 12.07 -25.50 -18.76
N VAL A 100 12.61 -24.29 -18.82
CA VAL A 100 12.74 -23.51 -20.06
C VAL A 100 14.12 -22.88 -20.12
N LEU A 101 14.73 -22.90 -21.30
CA LEU A 101 15.94 -22.15 -21.58
C LEU A 101 15.57 -20.72 -21.97
N VAL A 102 15.91 -19.77 -21.14
CA VAL A 102 15.68 -18.34 -21.34
C VAL A 102 17.01 -17.62 -21.52
N LYS A 103 17.06 -16.69 -22.46
CA LYS A 103 18.17 -15.76 -22.67
C LYS A 103 17.82 -14.45 -21.97
N VAL A 104 18.60 -14.08 -20.97
CA VAL A 104 18.48 -12.83 -20.23
C VAL A 104 19.66 -11.95 -20.64
N HIS A 105 19.40 -10.72 -21.05
CA HIS A 105 20.47 -9.75 -21.34
C HIS A 105 20.69 -8.90 -20.08
N PRO A 106 21.94 -8.71 -19.58
CA PRO A 106 23.24 -9.11 -20.13
C PRO A 106 23.76 -10.49 -19.70
N GLU A 107 23.07 -11.18 -18.80
CA GLU A 107 23.61 -12.31 -18.02
C GLU A 107 23.77 -13.65 -18.77
N GLY A 108 23.20 -13.82 -19.96
CA GLY A 108 23.41 -14.99 -20.81
C GLY A 108 22.21 -15.95 -20.86
N LYS A 109 22.45 -17.27 -20.90
CA LYS A 109 21.41 -18.30 -21.04
C LYS A 109 21.23 -19.07 -19.73
N TYR A 110 19.99 -19.15 -19.24
CA TYR A 110 19.62 -19.82 -17.99
C TYR A 110 18.52 -20.85 -18.21
N VAL A 111 18.61 -21.95 -17.47
CA VAL A 111 17.50 -22.90 -17.34
C VAL A 111 16.68 -22.47 -16.14
N VAL A 112 15.47 -21.96 -16.40
CA VAL A 112 14.55 -21.47 -15.38
C VAL A 112 13.36 -22.41 -15.25
N ASP A 113 12.78 -22.44 -14.05
CA ASP A 113 11.56 -23.18 -13.79
C ASP A 113 10.32 -22.30 -14.12
N ILE A 114 9.27 -22.95 -14.61
CA ILE A 114 7.99 -22.30 -14.94
C ILE A 114 7.10 -22.24 -13.69
N ASP A 115 6.48 -21.10 -13.43
CA ASP A 115 5.45 -21.02 -12.40
C ASP A 115 4.19 -21.81 -12.77
N LYS A 116 3.51 -22.36 -11.76
CA LYS A 116 2.33 -23.22 -11.95
C LYS A 116 1.13 -22.49 -12.56
N SER A 117 1.16 -21.16 -12.52
CA SER A 117 0.10 -20.29 -13.05
C SER A 117 0.11 -20.16 -14.57
N ILE A 118 1.16 -20.61 -15.26
CA ILE A 118 1.37 -20.37 -16.69
C ILE A 118 1.30 -21.66 -17.49
N ASP A 119 0.51 -21.64 -18.55
CA ASP A 119 0.40 -22.76 -19.48
C ASP A 119 1.60 -22.81 -20.44
N ILE A 120 2.18 -24.01 -20.59
CA ILE A 120 3.29 -24.29 -21.51
C ILE A 120 2.91 -23.97 -22.97
N THR A 121 1.62 -24.05 -23.32
CA THR A 121 1.12 -23.81 -24.68
C THR A 121 1.31 -22.36 -25.14
N LYS A 122 1.35 -21.40 -24.21
CA LYS A 122 1.58 -19.98 -24.50
C LYS A 122 3.06 -19.65 -24.68
N ILE A 123 3.94 -20.57 -24.31
CA ILE A 123 5.39 -20.38 -24.34
C ILE A 123 5.92 -20.91 -25.67
N THR A 124 5.96 -20.05 -26.69
CA THR A 124 6.66 -20.33 -27.93
C THR A 124 8.09 -19.79 -27.87
N PRO A 125 9.05 -20.42 -28.60
CA PRO A 125 10.38 -19.84 -28.73
C PRO A 125 10.27 -18.42 -29.31
N THR A 126 11.19 -17.54 -28.89
CA THR A 126 11.20 -16.09 -29.18
C THR A 126 10.17 -15.27 -28.39
N THR A 127 9.32 -15.90 -27.58
CA THR A 127 8.42 -15.15 -26.69
C THR A 127 9.18 -14.42 -25.60
N ARG A 128 8.74 -13.19 -25.32
CA ARG A 128 9.28 -12.37 -24.25
C ARG A 128 8.64 -12.77 -22.91
N VAL A 129 9.46 -12.97 -21.88
CA VAL A 129 9.01 -13.45 -20.58
C VAL A 129 9.62 -12.62 -19.45
N ALA A 130 8.91 -12.55 -18.33
CA ALA A 130 9.37 -11.90 -17.11
C ALA A 130 9.73 -12.96 -16.06
N LEU A 131 10.94 -12.83 -15.53
CA LEU A 131 11.51 -13.66 -14.49
C LEU A 131 11.50 -12.89 -13.18
N ARG A 132 11.17 -13.57 -12.08
CA ARG A 132 11.27 -12.97 -10.75
C ARG A 132 12.73 -12.65 -10.40
N ASN A 133 12.95 -11.54 -9.72
CA ASN A 133 14.28 -11.02 -9.36
C ASN A 133 15.04 -11.88 -8.32
N ASP A 134 14.32 -12.63 -7.47
CA ASP A 134 14.88 -13.45 -6.38
C ASP A 134 15.31 -14.86 -6.83
N SER A 135 14.52 -15.48 -7.70
CA SER A 135 14.51 -16.93 -7.96
C SER A 135 14.56 -17.25 -9.45
N TYR A 136 14.53 -16.24 -10.32
CA TYR A 136 14.47 -16.40 -11.78
C TYR A 136 13.32 -17.29 -12.27
N VAL A 137 12.27 -17.46 -11.47
CA VAL A 137 11.08 -18.21 -11.86
C VAL A 137 10.29 -17.40 -12.89
N LEU A 138 9.88 -18.06 -13.97
CA LEU A 138 9.05 -17.46 -15.00
C LEU A 138 7.63 -17.30 -14.46
N HIS A 139 7.20 -16.06 -14.23
CA HIS A 139 5.90 -15.74 -13.61
C HIS A 139 4.92 -15.02 -14.54
N LEU A 140 5.41 -14.39 -15.62
CA LEU A 140 4.56 -13.68 -16.57
C LEU A 140 5.12 -13.77 -17.98
N VAL A 141 4.22 -13.97 -18.95
CA VAL A 141 4.52 -13.85 -20.38
C VAL A 141 4.22 -12.43 -20.82
N LEU A 142 5.19 -11.76 -21.44
CA LEU A 142 5.06 -10.40 -21.92
C LEU A 142 4.68 -10.40 -23.40
N PRO A 143 3.89 -9.41 -23.86
CA PRO A 143 3.65 -9.21 -25.29
C PRO A 143 4.96 -9.01 -26.06
N SER A 144 4.97 -9.45 -27.32
CA SER A 144 6.09 -9.21 -28.22
C SER A 144 6.33 -7.70 -28.37
N LYS A 145 7.59 -7.28 -28.31
CA LYS A 145 7.97 -5.90 -28.61
C LYS A 145 7.86 -5.67 -30.11
N VAL A 146 6.82 -4.97 -30.55
CA VAL A 146 6.73 -4.46 -31.92
C VAL A 146 7.26 -3.03 -31.92
N ASP A 147 8.19 -2.73 -32.81
CA ASP A 147 8.67 -1.36 -32.98
C ASP A 147 7.52 -0.49 -33.51
N PRO A 148 7.31 0.72 -32.99
CA PRO A 148 6.32 1.64 -33.54
C PRO A 148 6.44 1.80 -35.06
N LEU A 149 7.65 1.83 -35.63
CA LEU A 149 7.85 1.92 -37.08
C LEU A 149 7.27 0.72 -37.84
N VAL A 150 7.42 -0.49 -37.30
CA VAL A 150 6.80 -1.70 -37.87
C VAL A 150 5.28 -1.66 -37.70
N ASN A 151 4.80 -1.07 -36.61
CA ASN A 151 3.37 -0.91 -36.40
C ASN A 151 2.74 0.06 -37.43
N LEU A 152 3.47 1.09 -37.88
CA LEU A 152 3.05 1.93 -39.02
C LEU A 152 2.98 1.16 -40.35
N MET A 153 3.83 0.14 -40.53
CA MET A 153 3.79 -0.71 -41.73
C MET A 153 2.62 -1.69 -41.72
N LYS A 154 1.93 -1.86 -40.59
CA LYS A 154 0.75 -2.72 -40.51
C LYS A 154 -0.42 -2.02 -41.20
N VAL A 155 -1.01 -2.69 -42.19
CA VAL A 155 -2.17 -2.18 -42.92
C VAL A 155 -3.36 -2.04 -41.96
N GLU A 156 -3.73 -0.80 -41.62
CA GLU A 156 -4.90 -0.52 -40.75
C GLU A 156 -6.22 -0.77 -41.49
N LYS A 157 -6.25 -0.46 -42.80
CA LYS A 157 -7.37 -0.73 -43.69
C LYS A 157 -6.85 -1.12 -45.06
N VAL A 158 -7.39 -2.18 -45.65
CA VAL A 158 -7.09 -2.52 -47.05
C VAL A 158 -7.49 -1.31 -47.90
N PRO A 159 -6.58 -0.73 -48.70
CA PRO A 159 -6.97 0.34 -49.60
C PRO A 159 -8.01 -0.21 -50.58
N ASP A 160 -9.09 0.53 -50.81
CA ASP A 160 -10.17 0.15 -51.74
C ASP A 160 -9.72 0.24 -53.23
N SER A 161 -8.42 0.39 -53.49
CA SER A 161 -7.82 0.53 -54.82
C SER A 161 -7.61 -0.83 -55.49
N THR A 162 -8.21 -1.01 -56.66
CA THR A 162 -8.02 -2.20 -57.51
C THR A 162 -6.93 -1.98 -58.57
N TYR A 163 -6.35 -3.06 -59.08
CA TYR A 163 -5.32 -3.02 -60.14
C TYR A 163 -5.78 -2.30 -61.42
N ASP A 164 -7.08 -2.26 -61.68
CA ASP A 164 -7.67 -1.55 -62.83
C ASP A 164 -7.51 -0.02 -62.75
N MET A 165 -7.24 0.53 -61.56
CA MET A 165 -7.01 1.97 -61.36
C MET A 165 -5.55 2.39 -61.63
N ILE A 166 -4.65 1.43 -61.89
CA ILE A 166 -3.22 1.67 -62.12
C ILE A 166 -2.92 1.47 -63.62
N GLY A 167 -2.86 2.56 -64.38
CA GLY A 167 -2.62 2.51 -65.83
C GLY A 167 -1.13 2.40 -66.21
N GLY A 168 -0.83 1.65 -67.28
CA GLY A 168 0.47 1.66 -67.97
C GLY A 168 1.57 0.78 -67.35
N LEU A 169 1.23 -0.03 -66.33
CA LEU A 169 2.15 -0.90 -65.59
C LEU A 169 1.80 -2.40 -65.73
N ASP A 170 1.16 -2.77 -66.85
CA ASP A 170 0.64 -4.13 -67.07
C ASP A 170 1.71 -5.23 -66.95
N GLN A 171 2.95 -4.91 -67.34
CA GLN A 171 4.06 -5.86 -67.29
C GLN A 171 4.52 -6.14 -65.85
N GLN A 172 4.68 -5.10 -65.03
CA GLN A 172 5.03 -5.25 -63.61
C GLN A 172 3.86 -5.84 -62.79
N ILE A 173 2.62 -5.51 -63.13
CA ILE A 173 1.43 -6.12 -62.50
C ILE A 173 1.41 -7.63 -62.77
N LYS A 174 1.79 -8.06 -63.98
CA LYS A 174 1.88 -9.47 -64.33
C LYS A 174 3.02 -10.20 -63.59
N GLU A 175 4.19 -9.58 -63.49
CA GLU A 175 5.35 -10.11 -62.75
C GLU A 175 5.13 -10.23 -61.23
N ILE A 176 4.34 -9.33 -60.63
CA ILE A 176 3.98 -9.41 -59.19
C ILE A 176 2.89 -10.46 -58.92
N LYS A 177 2.08 -10.77 -59.95
CA LYS A 177 0.96 -11.71 -59.84
C LYS A 177 1.37 -13.16 -60.11
N GLU A 178 2.40 -13.38 -60.91
CA GLU A 178 3.11 -14.68 -61.07
C GLU A 178 4.00 -14.99 -59.86
#